data_AF-T1AT10-F1
#
_entry.id   AF-T1AT10-F1
#
_cell.length_a   1.000
_cell.length_b   1.000
_cell.length_c   1.000
_cell.angle_alpha   90.00
_cell.angle_beta   90.00
_cell.angle_gamma   90.00
#
_symmetry.space_group_name_H-M   'P 1'
#
loop_
_entity.id
_entity.type
_entity.pdbx_description
1 polymer ?
#
loop_
_entity_poly.entity_id
_entity_poly.type
_entity_poly.pdbx_seq_one_letter_code
_entity_poly.pdbx_strand_id
1 'polypeptide(L)'
;MIETEIWPNLARACFDRAIPLALVNAHLSGKTVRRYARFAGLFSPVFQHLSLILVQNEVQREHFIRLGANPARVRVCGNLKYEMSVSAAVEERGQALRTGLVPRHVRSGLQAARAEG
;
A
#
# COMPACT_ATOMS: atom_id res chain seq x y z
N MET A 1 -4.89 -5.03 -8.15
CA MET A 1 -3.55 -4.38 -8.08
C MET A 1 -3.24 -4.03 -6.63
N ILE A 2 -1.97 -3.95 -6.23
CA ILE A 2 -1.55 -3.75 -4.83
C ILE A 2 -0.66 -2.50 -4.68
N GLU A 3 -0.95 -1.74 -3.62
CA GLU A 3 -0.25 -0.59 -2.99
C GLU A 3 0.27 0.56 -3.87
N THR A 4 1.04 0.33 -4.93
CA THR A 4 1.76 1.42 -5.64
C THR A 4 1.83 1.29 -7.17
N GLU A 5 1.38 0.18 -7.75
CA GLU A 5 1.47 0.01 -9.18
C GLU A 5 0.15 0.34 -9.89
N ILE A 6 0.08 1.54 -10.44
CA ILE A 6 -0.98 1.93 -11.37
C ILE A 6 -0.51 1.64 -12.79
N TRP A 7 -1.20 0.74 -13.47
CA TRP A 7 -0.93 0.31 -14.84
C TRP A 7 -2.09 0.75 -15.75
N PRO A 8 -1.99 1.92 -16.41
CA PRO A 8 -3.07 2.45 -17.24
C PRO A 8 -3.57 1.48 -18.32
N ASN A 9 -2.62 0.80 -18.97
CA ASN A 9 -2.93 -0.16 -20.02
C ASN A 9 -3.67 -1.38 -19.49
N LEU A 10 -3.33 -1.87 -18.29
CA LEU A 10 -4.05 -2.98 -17.67
C LEU A 10 -5.49 -2.57 -17.32
N ALA A 11 -5.66 -1.41 -16.68
CA ALA A 11 -6.99 -0.91 -16.32
C ALA A 11 -7.87 -0.72 -17.56
N ARG A 12 -7.29 -0.17 -18.64
CA ARG A 12 -7.99 -0.03 -19.92
C ARG A 12 -8.33 -1.38 -20.54
N ALA A 13 -7.37 -2.31 -20.59
CA ALA A 13 -7.56 -3.65 -21.14
C ALA A 13 -8.62 -4.47 -20.41
N CYS A 14 -8.70 -4.33 -19.07
CA CYS A 14 -9.75 -4.95 -18.26
C CYS A 14 -11.11 -4.29 -18.54
N PHE A 15 -11.17 -2.95 -18.58
CA PHE A 15 -12.39 -2.20 -18.88
C PHE A 15 -12.98 -2.56 -20.24
N ASP A 16 -12.15 -2.58 -21.29
CA ASP A 16 -12.57 -2.91 -22.66
C ASP A 16 -13.11 -4.36 -22.77
N ARG A 17 -12.71 -5.25 -21.84
CA ARG A 17 -13.18 -6.64 -21.75
C ARG A 17 -14.27 -6.85 -20.70
N ALA A 18 -14.79 -5.78 -20.09
CA ALA A 18 -15.75 -5.81 -19.00
C ALA A 18 -15.30 -6.66 -17.78
N ILE A 19 -13.99 -6.76 -17.55
CA ILE A 19 -13.41 -7.46 -16.40
C ILE A 19 -13.32 -6.47 -15.22
N PRO A 20 -13.99 -6.74 -14.09
CA PRO A 20 -13.94 -5.84 -12.94
C PRO A 20 -12.54 -5.84 -12.31
N LEU A 21 -12.02 -4.64 -12.02
CA LEU A 21 -10.68 -4.46 -11.47
C LEU A 21 -10.73 -3.68 -10.16
N ALA A 22 -10.13 -4.26 -9.12
CA ALA A 22 -10.01 -3.64 -7.81
C ALA A 22 -8.56 -3.21 -7.52
N LEU A 23 -8.41 -2.02 -6.94
CA LEU A 23 -7.17 -1.53 -6.34
C LEU A 23 -7.30 -1.65 -4.83
N VAL A 24 -6.46 -2.47 -4.21
CA VAL A 24 -6.55 -2.79 -2.78
C VAL A 24 -5.40 -2.16 -2.02
N ASN A 25 -5.67 -1.72 -0.79
CA ASN A 25 -4.71 -1.08 0.10
C ASN A 25 -3.99 0.11 -0.56
N ALA A 26 -4.76 0.92 -1.27
CA ALA A 26 -4.29 1.99 -2.12
C ALA A 26 -3.75 3.16 -1.29
N HIS A 27 -2.51 3.56 -1.55
CA HIS A 27 -1.88 4.70 -0.90
C HIS A 27 -1.15 5.60 -1.91
N LEU A 28 -1.38 6.91 -1.79
CA LEU A 28 -0.85 7.97 -2.63
C LEU A 28 -0.35 9.09 -1.73
N SER A 29 0.96 9.33 -1.79
CA SER A 29 1.57 10.51 -1.17
C SER A 29 1.09 11.80 -1.84
N GLY A 30 1.16 12.93 -1.13
CA GLY A 30 0.85 14.24 -1.73
C GLY A 30 1.72 14.59 -2.94
N LYS A 31 2.96 14.08 -3.03
CA LYS A 31 3.82 14.23 -4.22
C LYS A 31 3.24 13.46 -5.41
N THR A 32 2.75 12.24 -5.20
CA THR A 32 2.13 11.40 -6.24
C THR A 32 0.83 12.02 -6.74
N VAL A 33 -0.02 12.52 -5.84
CA VAL A 33 -1.27 13.20 -6.20
C VAL A 33 -1.00 14.39 -7.12
N ARG A 34 -0.04 15.27 -6.75
CA ARG A 34 0.34 16.40 -7.61
C ARG A 34 0.85 15.95 -8.98
N ARG A 35 1.65 14.88 -9.03
CA ARG A 35 2.17 14.33 -10.29
C ARG A 35 1.05 13.81 -11.17
N TYR A 36 0.11 13.04 -10.63
CA TYR A 36 -1.00 12.49 -11.41
C TYR A 36 -2.00 13.55 -11.83
N ALA A 37 -2.24 14.56 -11.01
CA ALA A 37 -3.07 15.71 -11.38
C ALA A 37 -2.51 16.46 -12.61
N ARG A 38 -1.18 16.56 -12.75
CA ARG A 38 -0.54 17.15 -13.95
C ARG A 38 -0.80 16.35 -15.22
N PHE A 39 -1.01 15.04 -15.10
CA PHE A 39 -1.30 14.13 -16.21
C PHE A 39 -2.73 13.56 -16.09
N ALA A 40 -3.68 14.41 -15.70
CA ALA A 40 -5.06 14.00 -15.42
C ALA A 40 -5.72 13.27 -16.60
N GLY A 41 -5.41 13.65 -17.85
CA GLY A 41 -5.93 12.96 -19.04
C GLY A 41 -5.50 11.49 -19.14
N LEU A 42 -4.36 11.12 -18.55
CA LEU A 42 -3.89 9.73 -18.51
C LEU A 42 -4.44 8.99 -17.29
N PHE A 43 -4.41 9.62 -16.11
CA PHE A 43 -4.71 8.92 -14.84
C PHE A 43 -6.18 8.95 -14.44
N SER A 44 -6.93 10.02 -14.74
CA SER A 44 -8.35 10.11 -14.40
C SER A 44 -9.17 8.96 -15.01
N PRO A 45 -9.03 8.62 -16.31
CA PRO A 45 -9.73 7.48 -16.89
C PRO A 45 -9.38 6.15 -16.19
N VAL A 46 -8.12 5.98 -15.78
CA VAL A 46 -7.67 4.78 -15.07
C VAL A 46 -8.45 4.59 -13.77
N PHE A 47 -8.61 5.65 -12.99
CA PHE A 47 -9.38 5.60 -11.74
C PHE A 47 -10.88 5.39 -11.97
N GLN A 48 -11.42 5.89 -13.08
CA GLN A 48 -12.82 5.67 -13.47
C GLN A 48 -13.08 4.24 -13.95
N HIS A 49 -12.08 3.58 -14.54
CA HIS A 49 -12.16 2.18 -14.97
C HIS A 49 -12.08 1.18 -13.81
N LEU A 50 -11.62 1.60 -12.63
CA LEU A 50 -11.61 0.74 -11.45
C LEU A 50 -13.04 0.54 -10.93
N SER A 51 -13.37 -0.72 -10.61
CA SER A 51 -14.65 -1.11 -10.03
C SER A 51 -14.68 -0.87 -8.52
N LEU A 52 -13.51 -0.94 -7.87
CA LEU A 52 -13.36 -0.74 -6.43
C LEU A 52 -11.95 -0.23 -6.10
N ILE A 53 -11.88 0.73 -5.18
CA ILE A 53 -10.63 1.25 -4.62
C ILE A 53 -10.74 1.17 -3.10
N LEU A 54 -9.90 0.35 -2.48
CA LEU A 54 -9.84 0.21 -1.03
C LEU A 54 -8.65 1.00 -0.50
N VAL A 55 -8.92 1.99 0.35
CA VAL A 55 -7.92 2.90 0.94
C VAL A 55 -7.85 2.75 2.44
N GLN A 56 -6.73 3.18 3.02
CA GLN A 56 -6.45 3.01 4.46
C GLN A 56 -7.18 4.02 5.35
N ASN A 57 -7.42 5.24 4.87
CA ASN A 57 -8.02 6.33 5.64
C ASN A 57 -8.72 7.36 4.72
N GLU A 58 -9.42 8.32 5.33
CA GLU A 58 -10.18 9.31 4.57
C GLU A 58 -9.30 10.24 3.73
N VAL A 59 -8.10 10.58 4.20
CA VAL A 59 -7.13 11.39 3.42
C VAL A 59 -6.80 10.70 2.10
N GLN A 60 -6.60 9.38 2.14
CA GLN A 60 -6.37 8.61 0.94
C GLN A 60 -7.60 8.59 0.03
N ARG A 61 -8.79 8.43 0.58
CA ARG A 61 -10.04 8.49 -0.20
C ARG A 61 -10.15 9.81 -0.98
N GLU A 62 -9.94 10.93 -0.30
CA GLU A 62 -9.95 12.26 -0.90
C GLU A 62 -8.90 12.44 -2.00
N HIS A 63 -7.70 11.87 -1.83
CA HIS A 63 -6.69 11.88 -2.87
C HIS A 63 -7.17 11.20 -4.17
N PHE A 64 -7.84 10.05 -4.08
CA PHE A 64 -8.36 9.36 -5.26
C PHE A 64 -9.53 10.11 -5.91
N ILE A 65 -10.46 10.66 -5.11
CA ILE A 65 -11.58 11.46 -5.62
C ILE A 65 -11.06 12.68 -6.40
N ARG A 66 -10.08 13.40 -5.84
CA ARG A 66 -9.44 14.55 -6.50
C ARG A 66 -8.75 14.20 -7.81
N LEU A 67 -8.37 12.93 -8.00
CA LEU A 67 -7.75 12.45 -9.24
C LEU A 67 -8.77 11.90 -10.26
N GLY A 68 -10.07 11.97 -9.96
CA GLY A 68 -11.15 11.58 -10.87
C GLY A 68 -11.79 10.22 -10.57
N ALA A 69 -11.44 9.58 -9.44
CA ALA A 69 -12.12 8.37 -9.02
C ALA A 69 -13.59 8.64 -8.66
N ASN A 70 -14.48 7.71 -8.98
CA ASN A 70 -15.88 7.80 -8.56
C ASN A 70 -15.98 7.60 -7.03
N PRO A 71 -16.52 8.56 -6.25
CA PRO A 71 -16.64 8.45 -4.79
C PRO A 71 -17.38 7.20 -4.31
N ALA A 72 -18.36 6.70 -5.07
CA ALA A 72 -19.12 5.50 -4.74
C ALA A 72 -18.28 4.21 -4.82
N ARG A 73 -17.12 4.26 -5.50
CA ARG A 73 -16.21 3.13 -5.69
C ARG A 73 -14.97 3.20 -4.79
N VAL A 74 -14.83 4.26 -3.98
CA VAL A 74 -13.71 4.41 -3.04
C VAL A 74 -14.19 4.14 -1.62
N ARG A 75 -13.67 3.07 -1.00
CA ARG A 75 -14.03 2.65 0.36
C ARG A 75 -12.82 2.68 1.29
N VAL A 76 -13.01 3.22 2.48
CA VAL A 76 -12.03 3.15 3.57
C VAL A 76 -12.21 1.81 4.27
N CYS A 77 -11.16 0.98 4.29
CA CYS A 77 -11.20 -0.36 4.90
C CYS A 77 -10.21 -0.51 6.07
N GLY A 78 -9.58 0.58 6.52
CA GLY A 78 -8.49 0.49 7.47
C GLY A 78 -7.25 -0.17 6.85
N ASN A 79 -6.24 -0.43 7.68
CA ASN A 79 -4.97 -0.96 7.22
C ASN A 79 -4.90 -2.47 7.44
N LEU A 80 -5.03 -3.27 6.37
CA LEU A 80 -4.93 -4.74 6.42
C LEU A 80 -3.62 -5.23 7.08
N LYS A 81 -2.56 -4.41 7.11
CA LYS A 81 -1.30 -4.76 7.78
C LYS A 81 -1.42 -4.85 9.31
N TYR A 82 -2.49 -4.32 9.91
CA TYR A 82 -2.71 -4.35 11.36
C TYR A 82 -3.75 -5.37 11.82
N GLU A 83 -4.45 -6.05 10.90
CA GLU A 83 -5.38 -7.15 11.24
C GLU A 83 -4.74 -8.54 11.15
N MET A 84 -3.45 -8.62 10.80
CA MET A 84 -2.70 -9.86 10.95
C MET A 84 -2.30 -10.03 12.43
N SER A 85 -3.07 -10.82 13.18
CA SER A 85 -2.54 -11.42 14.41
C SER A 85 -1.38 -12.34 14.03
N VAL A 86 -0.16 -11.88 14.27
CA VAL A 86 1.03 -12.71 14.07
C VAL A 86 1.01 -13.76 15.18
N SER A 87 0.83 -15.04 14.81
CA SER A 87 0.87 -16.10 15.82
C SER A 87 2.21 -16.10 16.56
N ALA A 88 2.21 -16.41 17.86
CA ALA A 88 3.43 -16.43 18.68
C ALA A 88 4.56 -17.28 18.05
N ALA A 89 4.22 -18.35 17.34
CA ALA A 89 5.18 -19.21 16.63
C ALA A 89 5.91 -18.48 15.48
N VAL A 90 5.27 -17.51 14.82
CA VAL A 90 5.88 -16.69 13.76
C VAL A 90 6.78 -15.61 14.36
N GLU A 91 6.41 -15.05 15.52
CA GLU A 91 7.29 -14.14 16.27
C GLU A 91 8.56 -14.83 16.75
N GLU A 92 8.43 -16.03 17.34
CA GLU A 92 9.55 -16.82 17.85
C GLU A 92 10.53 -17.19 16.74
N ARG A 93 10.03 -17.65 15.58
CA ARG A 93 10.86 -17.89 14.39
C ARG A 93 11.51 -16.62 13.85
N GLY A 94 10.79 -15.50 13.87
CA GLY A 94 11.34 -14.20 13.50
C GLY A 94 12.45 -13.73 14.44
N GLN A 95 12.38 -14.04 15.73
CA GLN A 95 13.46 -13.78 16.69
C GLN A 95 14.67 -14.69 16.47
N ALA A 96 14.43 -15.99 16.25
CA ALA A 96 15.50 -16.94 15.94
C ALA A 96 16.28 -16.55 14.67
N LEU A 97 15.59 -16.12 13.62
CA LEU A 97 16.20 -15.65 12.36
C LEU A 97 16.96 -14.32 12.54
N ARG A 98 16.40 -13.37 13.30
CA ARG A 98 17.11 -12.12 13.64
C ARG A 98 18.38 -12.38 14.44
N THR A 99 18.35 -13.39 15.30
CA THR A 99 19.52 -13.77 16.07
C THR A 99 20.53 -14.45 15.13
N GLY A 100 20.11 -15.39 14.29
CA GLY A 100 20.99 -16.15 13.39
C GLY A 100 21.60 -15.38 12.21
N LEU A 101 20.94 -14.35 11.69
CA LEU A 101 21.35 -13.61 10.48
C LEU A 101 22.13 -12.32 10.75
N VAL A 102 22.20 -11.85 12.00
CA VAL A 102 23.03 -10.69 12.37
C VAL A 102 24.48 -11.15 12.47
N PRO A 103 25.40 -10.64 11.62
CA PRO A 103 26.81 -10.99 11.66
C PRO A 103 27.38 -10.71 13.05
N ARG A 104 28.26 -11.59 13.57
CA ARG A 104 28.80 -11.53 14.95
C ARG A 104 29.37 -10.15 15.31
N HIS A 105 29.87 -9.39 14.34
CA HIS A 105 30.46 -8.06 14.50
C HIS A 105 29.44 -6.96 14.88
N VAL A 106 28.13 -7.17 14.65
CA VAL A 106 27.07 -6.21 15.04
C VAL A 106 26.51 -6.53 16.44
N ARG A 107 26.76 -7.74 16.96
CA ARG A 107 26.29 -8.15 18.30
C ARG A 107 27.05 -7.49 19.45
N SER A 108 28.31 -7.08 19.26
CA SER A 108 29.10 -6.43 20.32
C SER A 108 28.59 -5.02 20.67
N GLY A 109 28.11 -4.26 19.69
CA GLY A 109 27.57 -2.91 19.90
C GLY A 109 26.23 -2.89 20.67
N LEU A 110 25.42 -3.94 20.53
CA LEU A 110 24.12 -4.06 21.20
C LEU A 110 24.20 -4.55 22.65
N GLN A 111 25.27 -5.26 23.03
CA GLN A 111 25.49 -5.63 24.44
C GLN A 111 26.14 -4.50 25.25
N ALA A 112 27.00 -3.68 24.64
CA ALA A 112 27.57 -2.50 25.30
C ALA A 112 26.49 -1.45 25.67
N ALA A 113 25.49 -1.24 24.81
CA ALA A 113 24.40 -0.29 25.05
C ALA A 113 23.37 -0.74 26.12
N ARG A 114 23.48 -1.98 26.63
CA ARG A 114 22.62 -2.50 27.72
C ARG A 114 23.31 -2.54 29.08
N ALA A 115 24.59 -2.20 29.17
CA ALA A 115 25.35 -2.17 30.42
C ALA A 115 25.53 -0.75 31.01
N GLU A 116 25.07 0.29 30.33
CA GLU A 116 25.18 1.70 30.75
C GLU A 116 23.82 2.39 30.99
N GLY A 117 22.76 1.63 31.29
CA GLY A 117 21.42 2.17 31.60
C GLY A 117 20.74 1.44 32.73
#